data_AF-A0A7X8VC10-F1
#
_entry.id   AF-A0A7X8VC10-F1
#
_cell.length_a   1.000
_cell.length_b   1.000
_cell.length_c   1.000
_cell.angle_alpha   90.00
_cell.angle_beta   90.00
_cell.angle_gamma   90.00
#
_symmetry.space_group_name_H-M   'P 1'
#
loop_
_entity.id
_entity.type
_entity.pdbx_description
1 polymer ?
#
loop_
_entity_poly.entity_id
_entity_poly.type
_entity_poly.pdbx_seq_one_letter_code
_entity_poly.pdbx_strand_id
1 'polypeptide(L)'
;MRTRIRKEAVVLIKKALLLIILTAQVILTVAAVTVLNPGSDAKVLVMLLGFVLYIAGLVTINSNFHQNNTLNIENRFLNIFRLIRHEFQNHLQVLFGMIQLKKYQNALKYIENVVISDETINHICSSLTDPLVICCLLEIVYNFRQNNINIIVEVLDESLSLPQLSNFKNEMEKYIFQFDKIRGNKDIKIVLKNSEVEVLSEALGKKAIYAINSFSG
;
A
#
# COMPACT_ATOMS: atom_id res chain seq x y z
N MET A 1 11.82 4.56 -10.89
CA MET A 1 10.82 5.56 -11.33
C MET A 1 10.27 5.25 -12.71
N ARG A 2 11.09 5.23 -13.78
CA ARG A 2 10.66 4.92 -15.16
C ARG A 2 10.03 3.52 -15.36
N THR A 3 10.37 2.54 -14.52
CA THR A 3 9.93 1.14 -14.60
C THR A 3 8.56 0.87 -13.97
N ARG A 4 8.09 1.71 -13.04
CA ARG A 4 6.82 1.51 -12.30
C ARG A 4 5.66 2.25 -12.97
N ILE A 5 5.89 3.48 -13.44
CA ILE A 5 4.98 4.21 -14.36
C ILE A 5 4.73 3.36 -15.61
N ARG A 6 5.77 2.66 -16.11
CA ARG A 6 5.63 1.70 -17.21
C ARG A 6 4.68 0.55 -16.85
N LYS A 7 4.70 0.04 -15.62
CA LYS A 7 3.86 -1.11 -15.23
C LYS A 7 2.39 -0.72 -15.10
N GLU A 8 2.08 0.39 -14.46
CA GLU A 8 0.69 0.86 -14.33
C GLU A 8 0.13 1.32 -15.68
N ALA A 9 0.92 2.05 -16.47
CA ALA A 9 0.56 2.37 -17.85
C ALA A 9 0.36 1.10 -18.70
N VAL A 10 1.21 0.06 -18.53
CA VAL A 10 1.05 -1.22 -19.24
C VAL A 10 -0.24 -1.95 -18.82
N VAL A 11 -0.63 -1.88 -17.54
CA VAL A 11 -1.90 -2.48 -17.08
C VAL A 11 -3.09 -1.72 -17.66
N LEU A 12 -3.06 -0.39 -17.67
CA LEU A 12 -4.11 0.46 -18.22
C LEU A 12 -4.23 0.30 -19.74
N ILE A 13 -3.09 0.21 -20.44
CA ILE A 13 -3.00 -0.09 -21.87
C ILE A 13 -3.54 -1.49 -22.16
N LYS A 14 -3.20 -2.51 -21.35
CA LYS A 14 -3.75 -3.86 -21.51
C LYS A 14 -5.26 -3.90 -21.31
N LYS A 15 -5.80 -3.13 -20.36
CA LYS A 15 -7.25 -2.99 -20.13
C LYS A 15 -7.94 -2.37 -21.35
N ALA A 16 -7.40 -1.25 -21.85
CA ALA A 16 -7.91 -0.59 -23.04
C ALA A 16 -7.85 -1.53 -24.25
N LEU A 17 -6.75 -2.27 -24.43
CA LEU A 17 -6.59 -3.24 -25.51
C LEU A 17 -7.61 -4.37 -25.45
N LEU A 18 -7.86 -4.96 -24.28
CA LEU A 18 -8.85 -6.03 -24.13
C LEU A 18 -10.26 -5.53 -24.40
N LEU A 19 -10.59 -4.30 -23.97
CA LEU A 19 -11.90 -3.69 -24.21
C LEU A 19 -12.08 -3.29 -25.68
N ILE A 20 -11.02 -2.81 -26.34
CA ILE A 20 -10.98 -2.56 -27.79
C ILE A 20 -11.14 -3.86 -28.57
N ILE A 21 -10.47 -4.94 -28.18
CA ILE A 21 -10.61 -6.25 -28.83
C ILE A 21 -12.04 -6.78 -28.68
N LEU A 22 -12.62 -6.70 -27.48
CA LEU A 22 -13.99 -7.15 -27.22
C LEU A 22 -15.02 -6.33 -28.02
N THR A 23 -14.88 -5.01 -28.05
CA THR A 23 -15.77 -4.12 -28.82
C THR A 23 -15.60 -4.31 -30.33
N ALA A 24 -14.36 -4.46 -30.82
CA ALA A 24 -14.08 -4.77 -32.21
C ALA A 24 -14.65 -6.13 -32.63
N GLN A 25 -14.60 -7.14 -31.76
CA GLN A 25 -15.18 -8.45 -32.01
C GLN A 25 -16.70 -8.36 -32.15
N VAL A 26 -17.39 -7.61 -31.28
CA VAL A 26 -18.84 -7.38 -31.42
C VAL A 26 -19.19 -6.67 -32.73
N ILE A 27 -18.47 -5.60 -33.08
CA ILE A 27 -18.71 -4.84 -34.32
C ILE A 27 -18.47 -5.73 -35.55
N LEU A 28 -17.39 -6.51 -35.55
CA LEU A 28 -17.05 -7.42 -36.65
C LEU A 28 -18.08 -8.54 -36.79
N THR A 29 -18.61 -9.05 -35.68
CA THR A 29 -19.62 -10.11 -35.69
C THR A 29 -20.95 -9.57 -36.24
N VAL A 30 -21.36 -8.37 -35.83
CA VAL A 30 -22.56 -7.68 -36.36
C VAL A 30 -22.40 -7.36 -37.85
N ALA A 31 -21.24 -6.86 -38.28
CA ALA A 31 -20.95 -6.54 -39.67
C ALA A 31 -20.92 -7.80 -40.57
N ALA A 32 -20.26 -8.87 -40.13
CA ALA A 32 -20.21 -10.12 -40.86
C ALA A 32 -21.60 -10.74 -41.03
N VAL A 33 -22.41 -10.75 -39.97
CA VAL A 33 -23.77 -11.32 -39.99
C VAL A 33 -24.74 -10.50 -40.85
N THR A 34 -24.60 -9.17 -40.87
CA THR A 34 -25.44 -8.29 -41.70
C THR A 34 -25.12 -8.40 -43.19
N VAL A 35 -23.85 -8.52 -43.56
CA VAL A 35 -23.38 -8.66 -44.96
C VAL A 35 -23.65 -10.06 -45.51
N LEU A 36 -23.44 -11.12 -44.73
CA LEU A 36 -23.46 -12.50 -45.26
C LEU A 36 -24.86 -13.13 -45.37
N ASN A 37 -25.90 -12.64 -44.69
CA ASN A 37 -27.18 -13.36 -44.72
C ASN A 37 -28.44 -12.49 -44.48
N PRO A 38 -28.92 -11.69 -45.45
CA PRO A 38 -29.97 -10.68 -45.25
C PRO A 38 -31.28 -11.16 -44.59
N GLY A 39 -31.72 -12.42 -44.73
CA GLY A 39 -33.07 -12.87 -44.34
C GLY A 39 -33.20 -14.05 -43.36
N SER A 40 -32.22 -14.32 -42.49
CA SER A 40 -32.23 -15.52 -41.62
C SER A 40 -32.38 -15.21 -40.12
N ASP A 41 -33.24 -15.98 -39.42
CA ASP A 41 -33.39 -15.98 -37.95
C ASP A 41 -32.08 -16.34 -37.21
N ALA A 42 -31.14 -17.01 -37.89
CA ALA A 42 -29.82 -17.34 -37.34
C ALA A 42 -28.99 -16.09 -36.98
N LYS A 43 -29.29 -14.92 -37.58
CA LYS A 43 -28.63 -13.65 -37.26
C LYS A 43 -28.82 -13.24 -35.81
N VAL A 44 -30.04 -13.42 -35.30
CA VAL A 44 -30.40 -13.05 -33.92
C VAL A 44 -29.64 -13.93 -32.94
N LEU A 45 -29.55 -15.24 -33.20
CA LEU A 45 -28.79 -16.19 -32.37
C LEU A 45 -27.29 -15.86 -32.32
N VAL A 46 -26.68 -15.50 -33.45
CA VAL A 46 -25.25 -15.14 -33.49
C VAL A 46 -24.99 -13.81 -32.78
N MET A 47 -25.87 -12.81 -32.92
CA MET A 47 -25.76 -11.55 -32.16
C MET A 47 -25.90 -11.78 -30.66
N LEU A 48 -26.84 -12.63 -30.24
CA LEU A 48 -27.09 -12.93 -28.84
C LEU A 48 -25.91 -13.71 -28.23
N LEU A 49 -25.33 -14.66 -28.96
CA LEU A 49 -24.11 -15.36 -28.55
C LEU A 49 -22.92 -14.39 -28.40
N GLY A 50 -22.74 -13.46 -29.34
CA GLY A 50 -21.71 -12.43 -29.27
C GLY A 50 -21.88 -11.50 -28.06
N PHE A 51 -23.12 -11.14 -27.74
CA PHE A 51 -23.44 -10.34 -26.56
C PHE A 51 -23.15 -11.08 -25.24
N VAL A 52 -23.49 -12.37 -25.16
CA VAL A 52 -23.18 -13.22 -23.99
C VAL A 52 -21.67 -13.33 -23.78
N LEU A 53 -20.89 -13.55 -24.84
CA LEU A 53 -19.43 -13.58 -24.76
C LEU A 53 -18.84 -12.24 -24.33
N TYR A 54 -19.41 -11.13 -24.78
CA TYR A 54 -19.00 -9.78 -24.36
C TYR A 54 -19.23 -9.56 -22.86
N ILE A 55 -20.42 -9.90 -22.34
CA ILE A 55 -20.72 -9.81 -20.91
C ILE A 55 -19.82 -10.74 -20.09
N ALA A 56 -19.58 -11.97 -20.54
CA ALA A 56 -18.65 -12.89 -19.87
C ALA A 56 -17.22 -12.33 -19.82
N GLY A 57 -16.78 -11.67 -20.90
CA GLY A 57 -15.50 -10.96 -20.97
C GLY A 57 -15.40 -9.81 -19.96
N LEU A 58 -16.44 -8.97 -19.87
CA LEU A 58 -16.51 -7.88 -18.88
C LEU A 58 -16.46 -8.39 -17.44
N VAL A 59 -17.23 -9.45 -17.13
CA VAL A 59 -17.23 -10.06 -15.79
C VAL A 59 -15.85 -10.62 -15.44
N THR A 60 -15.18 -11.27 -16.39
CA THR A 60 -13.83 -11.83 -16.19
C THR A 60 -12.77 -10.75 -15.97
N ILE A 61 -12.87 -9.61 -16.68
CA ILE A 61 -11.97 -8.47 -16.46
C ILE A 61 -12.20 -7.86 -15.07
N ASN A 62 -13.47 -7.73 -14.65
CA ASN A 62 -13.81 -7.17 -13.35
C ASN A 62 -13.39 -8.09 -12.18
N SER A 63 -13.61 -9.41 -12.30
CA SER A 63 -13.21 -10.38 -11.27
C SER A 63 -11.69 -10.46 -11.09
N ASN A 64 -10.94 -10.50 -12.19
CA ASN A 64 -9.47 -10.45 -12.16
C ASN A 64 -8.93 -9.17 -11.50
N PHE A 65 -9.63 -8.05 -11.67
CA PHE A 65 -9.24 -6.79 -11.03
C PHE A 65 -9.52 -6.83 -9.52
N HIS A 66 -10.70 -7.30 -9.12
CA HIS A 66 -11.03 -7.44 -7.71
C HIS A 66 -10.06 -8.41 -7.01
N GLN A 67 -9.69 -9.51 -7.68
CA GLN A 67 -8.71 -10.47 -7.19
C GLN A 67 -7.30 -9.88 -7.07
N ASN A 68 -6.85 -9.05 -8.03
CA ASN A 68 -5.55 -8.40 -7.94
C ASN A 68 -5.49 -7.36 -6.79
N ASN A 69 -6.59 -6.66 -6.52
CA ASN A 69 -6.65 -5.73 -5.39
C ASN A 69 -6.65 -6.47 -4.04
N THR A 70 -7.39 -7.57 -3.91
CA THR A 70 -7.39 -8.38 -2.67
C THR A 70 -6.02 -9.01 -2.43
N LEU A 71 -5.39 -9.58 -3.47
CA LEU A 71 -4.02 -10.10 -3.37
C LEU A 71 -3.00 -9.02 -2.96
N ASN A 72 -3.18 -7.77 -3.38
CA ASN A 72 -2.31 -6.68 -2.96
C ASN A 72 -2.47 -6.34 -1.46
N ILE A 73 -3.71 -6.37 -0.95
CA ILE A 73 -3.99 -6.14 0.48
C ILE A 73 -3.43 -7.28 1.33
N GLU A 74 -3.68 -8.54 0.94
CA GLU A 74 -3.15 -9.72 1.63
C GLU A 74 -1.62 -9.71 1.67
N ASN A 75 -0.96 -9.40 0.55
CA ASN A 75 0.50 -9.30 0.51
C ASN A 75 1.05 -8.20 1.43
N ARG A 76 0.35 -7.08 1.57
CA ARG A 76 0.76 -6.01 2.49
C ARG A 76 0.60 -6.41 3.94
N PHE A 77 -0.51 -7.07 4.28
CA PHE A 77 -0.72 -7.62 5.62
C PHE A 77 0.37 -8.63 5.98
N LEU A 78 0.68 -9.56 5.06
CA LEU A 78 1.78 -10.51 5.23
C LEU A 78 3.15 -9.83 5.38
N ASN A 79 3.38 -8.74 4.65
CA ASN A 79 4.63 -7.97 4.78
C ASN A 79 4.73 -7.33 6.17
N ILE A 80 3.68 -6.68 6.66
CA ILE A 80 3.63 -6.09 8.01
C ILE A 80 3.86 -7.17 9.06
N PHE A 81 3.18 -8.30 8.94
CA PHE A 81 3.36 -9.43 9.86
C PHE A 81 4.81 -9.93 9.89
N ARG A 82 5.48 -9.97 8.72
CA ARG A 82 6.90 -10.30 8.64
C ARG A 82 7.78 -9.26 9.34
N LEU A 83 7.48 -7.97 9.21
CA LEU A 83 8.22 -6.89 9.88
C LEU A 83 8.06 -6.99 11.41
N ILE A 84 6.83 -7.17 11.90
CA ILE A 84 6.51 -7.35 13.32
C ILE A 84 7.26 -8.56 13.88
N ARG A 85 7.20 -9.69 13.18
CA ARG A 85 7.88 -10.92 13.61
C ARG A 85 9.38 -10.72 13.72
N HIS A 86 9.99 -10.01 12.77
CA HIS A 86 11.42 -9.70 12.80
C HIS A 86 11.79 -8.85 14.03
N GLU A 87 11.03 -7.79 14.31
CA GLU A 87 11.27 -6.96 15.50
C GLU A 87 11.07 -7.75 16.80
N PHE A 88 10.02 -8.56 16.89
CA PHE A 88 9.79 -9.43 18.03
C PHE A 88 10.96 -10.41 18.26
N GLN A 89 11.49 -11.00 17.18
CA GLN A 89 12.67 -11.87 17.27
C GLN A 89 13.90 -11.11 17.78
N ASN A 90 14.09 -9.85 17.38
CA ASN A 90 15.17 -9.01 17.91
C ASN A 90 15.02 -8.77 19.41
N HIS A 91 13.81 -8.43 19.89
CA HIS A 91 13.54 -8.27 21.32
C HIS A 91 13.85 -9.55 22.10
N LEU A 92 13.43 -10.71 21.58
CA LEU A 92 13.74 -12.00 22.20
C LEU A 92 15.25 -12.27 22.24
N GLN A 93 15.99 -11.94 21.19
CA GLN A 93 17.44 -12.14 21.14
C GLN A 93 18.15 -11.27 22.19
N VAL A 94 17.76 -10.00 22.32
CA VAL A 94 18.30 -9.09 23.34
C VAL A 94 17.98 -9.61 24.74
N LEU A 95 16.73 -9.99 24.98
CA LEU A 95 16.29 -10.52 26.27
C LEU A 95 17.04 -11.79 26.63
N PHE A 96 17.17 -12.71 25.68
CA PHE A 96 17.91 -13.96 25.87
C PHE A 96 19.38 -13.69 26.22
N GLY A 97 20.02 -12.75 25.54
CA GLY A 97 21.39 -12.32 25.87
C GLY A 97 21.50 -11.72 27.27
N MET A 98 20.55 -10.88 27.69
CA MET A 98 20.53 -10.32 29.05
C MET A 98 20.34 -11.42 30.12
N ILE A 99 19.47 -12.40 29.87
CA ILE A 99 19.23 -13.53 30.76
C ILE A 99 20.49 -14.39 30.89
N GLN A 100 21.16 -14.71 29.77
CA GLN A 100 22.40 -15.49 29.77
C GLN A 100 23.51 -14.79 30.56
N LEU A 101 23.60 -13.47 30.47
CA LEU A 101 24.53 -12.64 31.24
C LEU A 101 24.09 -12.40 32.69
N LYS A 102 22.99 -13.03 33.14
CA LYS A 102 22.39 -12.87 34.48
C LYS A 102 22.03 -11.41 34.83
N LYS A 103 21.78 -10.58 33.82
CA LYS A 103 21.41 -9.16 33.95
C LYS A 103 19.89 -9.01 34.10
N TYR A 104 19.29 -9.67 35.08
CA TYR A 104 17.82 -9.77 35.21
C TYR A 104 17.13 -8.42 35.41
N GLN A 105 17.72 -7.51 36.18
CA GLN A 105 17.16 -6.16 36.39
C GLN A 105 17.13 -5.35 35.09
N ASN A 106 18.17 -5.48 34.26
CA ASN A 106 18.22 -4.81 32.96
C ASN A 106 17.21 -5.42 31.98
N ALA A 107 17.00 -6.75 32.05
CA ALA A 107 15.98 -7.43 31.27
C ALA A 107 14.57 -6.95 31.62
N LEU A 108 14.25 -6.80 32.92
CA LEU A 108 12.97 -6.25 33.37
C LEU A 108 12.77 -4.82 32.87
N LYS A 109 13.75 -3.95 33.09
CA LYS A 109 13.71 -2.56 32.59
C LYS A 109 13.55 -2.50 31.07
N TYR A 110 14.18 -3.42 30.33
CA TYR A 110 14.04 -3.50 28.89
C TYR A 110 12.61 -3.88 28.48
N ILE A 111 12.00 -4.87 29.14
CA ILE A 111 10.59 -5.27 28.88
C ILE A 111 9.65 -4.09 29.13
N GLU A 112 9.79 -3.39 30.26
CA GLU A 112 8.97 -2.20 30.57
C GLU A 112 9.10 -1.14 29.48
N ASN A 113 10.33 -0.85 29.04
CA ASN A 113 10.57 0.12 27.96
C ASN A 113 9.93 -0.30 26.63
N VAL A 114 9.97 -1.59 26.28
CA VAL A 114 9.34 -2.09 25.04
C VAL A 114 7.84 -1.89 25.09
N VAL A 115 7.19 -2.25 26.21
CA VAL A 115 5.75 -2.08 26.40
C VAL A 115 5.32 -0.61 26.28
N ILE A 116 6.11 0.31 26.85
CA ILE A 116 5.84 1.75 26.77
C ILE A 116 6.10 2.31 25.36
N SER A 117 7.10 1.78 24.64
CA SER A 117 7.49 2.28 23.30
C SER A 117 6.46 2.07 22.19
N ASP A 118 5.43 1.26 22.44
CA ASP A 118 4.35 0.99 21.49
C ASP A 118 3.20 2.01 21.55
N GLU A 119 3.35 3.09 22.31
CA GLU A 119 2.40 4.23 22.33
C GLU A 119 2.05 4.75 20.93
N THR A 120 3.04 4.85 20.02
CA THR A 120 2.78 5.30 18.64
C THR A 120 1.90 4.30 17.88
N ILE A 121 2.11 3.00 18.06
CA ILE A 121 1.31 1.96 17.39
C ILE A 121 -0.11 1.97 17.96
N ASN A 122 -0.24 2.05 19.28
CA ASN A 122 -1.53 2.14 19.95
C ASN A 122 -2.31 3.38 19.48
N HIS A 123 -1.65 4.53 19.37
CA HIS A 123 -2.24 5.76 18.86
C HIS A 123 -2.74 5.61 17.42
N ILE A 124 -1.97 5.00 16.52
CA ILE A 124 -2.40 4.76 15.13
C ILE A 124 -3.64 3.84 15.11
N CYS A 125 -3.62 2.76 15.88
CA CYS A 125 -4.70 1.77 15.93
C CYS A 125 -5.98 2.30 16.59
N SER A 126 -5.87 3.22 17.54
CA SER A 126 -7.02 3.81 18.23
C SER A 126 -7.63 5.00 17.46
N SER A 127 -6.81 5.75 16.72
CA SER A 127 -7.21 7.03 16.11
C SER A 127 -7.69 6.89 14.67
N LEU A 128 -7.60 5.71 14.06
CA LEU A 128 -7.98 5.48 12.68
C LEU A 128 -8.94 4.30 12.57
N THR A 129 -9.90 4.41 11.65
CA THR A 129 -10.88 3.35 11.41
C THR A 129 -10.58 2.53 10.15
N ASP A 130 -9.91 3.11 9.15
CA ASP A 130 -9.60 2.43 7.88
C ASP A 130 -8.40 1.45 8.04
N PRO A 131 -8.62 0.13 7.93
CA PRO A 131 -7.57 -0.87 8.06
C PRO A 131 -6.43 -0.70 7.04
N LEU A 132 -6.70 -0.16 5.85
CA LEU A 132 -5.68 0.03 4.82
C LEU A 132 -4.72 1.16 5.17
N VAL A 133 -5.24 2.24 5.75
CA VAL A 133 -4.43 3.38 6.22
C VAL A 133 -3.59 2.94 7.42
N ILE A 134 -4.21 2.23 8.39
CA ILE A 134 -3.50 1.64 9.52
C ILE A 134 -2.36 0.75 9.03
N CYS A 135 -2.63 -0.19 8.11
CA CYS A 135 -1.62 -1.07 7.56
C CYS A 135 -0.45 -0.30 6.93
N CYS A 136 -0.72 0.76 6.16
CA CYS A 136 0.35 1.54 5.56
C CYS A 136 1.20 2.28 6.58
N LEU A 137 0.58 2.89 7.59
CA LEU A 137 1.31 3.62 8.62
C LEU A 137 2.17 2.66 9.45
N LEU A 138 1.62 1.50 9.82
CA LEU A 138 2.40 0.46 10.49
C LEU A 138 3.56 -0.03 9.61
N GLU A 139 3.32 -0.25 8.31
CA GLU A 139 4.38 -0.62 7.37
C GLU A 139 5.52 0.41 7.33
N ILE A 140 5.18 1.71 7.34
CA ILE A 140 6.16 2.79 7.41
C ILE A 140 6.89 2.76 8.76
N VAL A 141 6.16 2.74 9.88
CA VAL A 141 6.72 2.72 11.24
C VAL A 141 7.74 1.60 11.41
N TYR A 142 7.35 0.36 11.08
CA TYR A 142 8.24 -0.79 11.24
C TYR A 142 9.42 -0.75 10.27
N ASN A 143 9.26 -0.19 9.07
CA ASN A 143 10.38 -0.02 8.14
C ASN A 143 11.41 0.99 8.67
N PHE A 144 10.97 2.09 9.29
CA PHE A 144 11.88 3.04 9.95
C PHE A 144 12.59 2.41 11.17
N ARG A 145 11.83 1.69 12.02
CA ARG A 145 12.39 1.00 13.18
C ARG A 145 13.45 -0.04 12.79
N GLN A 146 13.25 -0.81 11.71
CA GLN A 146 14.26 -1.74 11.20
C GLN A 146 15.56 -1.06 10.77
N ASN A 147 15.50 0.20 10.36
CA ASN A 147 16.67 0.99 9.99
C ASN A 147 17.26 1.79 11.18
N ASN A 148 16.87 1.46 12.41
CA ASN A 148 17.25 2.15 13.65
C ASN A 148 16.92 3.65 13.63
N ILE A 149 15.77 4.01 13.04
CA ILE A 149 15.25 5.37 13.04
C ILE A 149 14.04 5.41 13.96
N ASN A 150 14.08 6.29 14.96
CA ASN A 150 12.96 6.52 15.85
C ASN A 150 11.87 7.28 15.12
N ILE A 151 10.64 6.80 15.19
CA ILE A 151 9.49 7.37 14.47
C ILE A 151 8.32 7.58 15.41
N ILE A 152 7.77 8.78 15.38
CA ILE A 152 6.55 9.16 16.11
C ILE A 152 5.50 9.54 15.06
N VAL A 153 4.31 8.98 15.18
CA VAL A 153 3.17 9.28 14.31
C VAL A 153 2.03 9.83 15.15
N GLU A 154 1.64 11.07 14.89
CA GLU A 154 0.50 11.72 15.51
C GLU A 154 -0.63 11.87 14.48
N VAL A 155 -1.81 11.40 14.85
CA VAL A 155 -3.04 11.50 14.04
C VAL A 155 -3.94 12.52 14.71
N LEU A 156 -4.16 13.67 14.07
CA LEU A 156 -4.96 14.75 14.64
C LEU A 156 -6.44 14.69 14.25
N ASP A 157 -6.79 13.91 13.21
CA ASP A 157 -8.16 13.77 12.71
C ASP A 157 -8.48 12.31 12.35
N GLU A 158 -9.64 11.80 12.78
CA GLU A 158 -10.05 10.39 12.57
C GLU A 158 -10.44 10.08 11.11
N SER A 159 -10.82 11.10 10.31
CA SER A 159 -11.39 10.94 8.96
C SER A 159 -10.35 10.99 7.83
N LEU A 160 -9.17 10.41 8.04
CA LEU A 160 -8.10 10.40 7.03
C LEU A 160 -8.31 9.29 6.00
N SER A 161 -8.86 9.65 4.83
CA SER A 161 -8.78 8.82 3.62
C SER A 161 -7.50 9.15 2.89
N LEU A 162 -6.44 8.34 3.00
CA LEU A 162 -5.15 8.60 2.34
C LEU A 162 -5.22 8.13 0.86
N PRO A 163 -5.40 9.00 -0.15
CA PRO A 163 -5.74 8.54 -1.50
C PRO A 163 -4.53 8.12 -2.35
N GLN A 164 -3.29 8.18 -1.85
CA GLN A 164 -2.11 7.62 -2.53
C GLN A 164 -1.08 7.06 -1.54
N LEU A 165 -1.48 5.98 -0.91
CA LEU A 165 -0.68 5.14 -0.02
C LEU A 165 0.69 4.74 -0.60
N SER A 166 0.76 4.51 -1.91
CA SER A 166 1.99 4.15 -2.62
C SER A 166 2.97 5.32 -2.74
N ASN A 167 2.50 6.53 -3.06
CA ASN A 167 3.35 7.70 -3.24
C ASN A 167 3.86 8.19 -1.89
N PHE A 168 2.99 8.21 -0.87
CA PHE A 168 3.40 8.51 0.49
C PHE A 168 4.49 7.54 0.98
N LYS A 169 4.29 6.23 0.82
CA LYS A 169 5.31 5.22 1.16
C LYS A 169 6.63 5.46 0.42
N ASN A 170 6.60 5.71 -0.89
CA ASN A 170 7.81 5.95 -1.68
C ASN A 170 8.55 7.22 -1.20
N GLU A 171 7.84 8.29 -0.85
CA GLU A 171 8.46 9.48 -0.25
C GLU A 171 9.10 9.15 1.10
N MET A 172 8.41 8.38 1.94
CA MET A 172 8.93 7.93 3.24
C MET A 172 10.20 7.08 3.09
N GLU A 173 10.27 6.20 2.10
CA GLU A 173 11.49 5.44 1.78
C GLU A 173 12.68 6.35 1.42
N LYS A 174 12.45 7.49 0.76
CA LYS A 174 13.54 8.45 0.46
C LYS A 174 14.14 9.07 1.71
N TYR A 175 13.36 9.20 2.79
CA TYR A 175 13.89 9.71 4.06
C TYR A 175 14.86 8.69 4.68
N ILE A 176 14.56 7.39 4.62
CA ILE A 176 15.45 6.32 5.12
C ILE A 176 16.84 6.44 4.46
N PHE A 177 16.91 6.58 3.13
CA PHE A 177 18.18 6.77 2.42
C PHE A 177 18.93 8.05 2.79
N GLN A 178 18.23 9.10 3.23
CA GLN A 178 18.87 10.34 3.69
C GLN A 178 19.50 10.16 5.07
N PHE A 179 18.85 9.40 5.95
CA PHE A 179 19.36 9.09 7.28
C PHE A 179 20.61 8.20 7.26
N ASP A 180 20.85 7.43 6.20
CA ASP A 180 22.11 6.67 6.06
C ASP A 180 23.36 7.55 6.03
N LYS A 181 23.21 8.81 5.61
CA LYS A 181 24.32 9.77 5.53
C LYS A 181 24.59 10.50 6.85
N ILE A 182 23.73 10.33 7.85
CA ILE A 182 23.79 11.06 9.12
C ILE A 182 24.35 10.16 10.21
N ARG A 183 25.32 10.69 10.96
CA ARG A 183 25.82 10.09 12.21
C ARG A 183 25.19 10.84 13.37
N GLY A 184 24.34 10.17 14.16
CA GLY A 184 23.65 10.78 15.30
C GLY A 184 22.31 10.12 15.59
N ASN A 185 21.52 10.76 16.46
CA ASN A 185 20.13 10.37 16.67
C ASN A 185 19.36 10.53 15.36
N LYS A 186 18.67 9.47 14.95
CA LYS A 186 17.83 9.46 13.76
C LYS A 186 16.38 9.46 14.21
N ASP A 187 15.74 10.60 14.13
CA ASP A 187 14.37 10.80 14.56
C ASP A 187 13.54 11.44 13.46
N ILE A 188 12.30 10.98 13.33
CA ILE A 188 11.31 11.53 12.41
C ILE A 188 9.95 11.54 13.08
N LYS A 189 9.24 12.67 12.97
CA LYS A 189 7.88 12.83 13.44
C LYS A 189 6.98 13.09 12.24
N ILE A 190 5.92 12.30 12.13
CA ILE A 190 4.89 12.42 11.09
C ILE A 190 3.61 12.88 11.77
N VAL A 191 3.08 14.02 11.36
CA VAL A 191 1.80 14.56 11.83
C VAL A 191 0.81 14.51 10.69
N LEU A 192 -0.24 13.73 10.87
CA LEU A 192 -1.32 13.56 9.90
C LEU A 192 -2.47 14.51 10.28
N LYS A 193 -2.78 15.45 9.38
CA LYS A 193 -3.91 16.40 9.47
C LYS A 193 -4.90 16.12 8.35
N ASN A 194 -6.14 16.60 8.49
CA ASN A 194 -7.22 16.40 7.51
C ASN A 194 -6.85 16.61 6.03
N SER A 195 -5.98 17.56 5.69
CA SER A 195 -5.60 17.87 4.30
C SER A 195 -4.10 17.82 4.04
N GLU A 196 -3.28 17.58 5.07
CA GLU A 196 -1.83 17.74 4.99
C GLU A 196 -1.10 16.71 5.85
N VAL A 197 0.06 16.29 5.38
CA VAL A 197 1.01 15.48 6.16
C VAL A 197 2.24 16.33 6.43
N GLU A 198 2.51 16.59 7.69
CA GLU A 198 3.75 17.25 8.10
C GLU A 198 4.79 16.20 8.51
N VAL A 199 5.98 16.32 7.96
CA VAL A 199 7.12 15.48 8.28
C VAL A 199 8.21 16.37 8.86
N LEU A 200 8.55 16.10 10.11
CA LEU A 200 9.52 16.84 10.91
C LEU A 200 10.68 15.92 11.24
N SER A 201 11.91 16.36 10.99
CA SER A 201 13.10 15.67 11.46
C SER A 201 14.16 16.69 11.82
N GLU A 202 14.51 16.73 13.11
CA GLU A 202 15.57 17.59 13.61
C GLU A 202 16.93 17.17 13.06
N ALA A 203 17.19 15.85 13.04
CA ALA A 203 18.41 15.29 12.48
C ALA A 203 18.65 15.63 11.00
N LEU A 204 17.58 15.76 10.20
CA LEU A 204 17.67 16.21 8.80
C LEU A 204 17.57 17.73 8.63
N GLY A 205 17.26 18.48 9.70
CA GLY A 205 16.92 19.90 9.61
C GLY A 205 15.73 20.17 8.68
N LYS A 206 14.80 19.22 8.57
CA LYS A 206 13.70 19.25 7.60
C LYS A 206 12.34 19.38 8.26
N LYS A 207 11.56 20.32 7.75
CA LYS A 207 10.11 20.41 7.90
C LYS A 207 9.49 20.40 6.51
N ALA A 208 8.87 19.29 6.14
CA ALA A 208 8.17 19.14 4.88
C ALA A 208 6.67 19.06 5.14
N ILE A 209 5.88 19.78 4.34
CA ILE A 209 4.43 19.74 4.39
C ILE A 209 3.95 19.25 3.04
N TYR A 210 3.17 18.17 3.04
CA TYR A 210 2.60 17.58 1.85
C TYR A 210 1.09 17.74 1.88
N ALA A 211 0.50 18.46 0.92
CA ALA A 211 -0.94 18.41 0.74
C ALA A 211 -1.35 16.98 0.36
N ILE A 212 -2.45 16.45 0.88
CA ILE A 212 -2.90 15.08 0.55
C ILE A 212 -3.15 14.95 -0.97
N ASN A 213 -3.57 16.03 -1.63
CA ASN A 213 -3.71 16.10 -3.09
C ASN A 213 -2.37 16.10 -3.85
N SER A 214 -1.24 16.43 -3.20
CA SER A 214 0.09 16.43 -3.84
C SER A 214 0.65 15.03 -4.11
N PHE A 215 0.04 14.00 -3.51
CA PHE A 215 0.39 12.62 -3.80
C PHE A 215 -0.27 12.09 -5.07
N SER A 216 -1.02 12.91 -5.83
CA SER A 216 -1.81 12.52 -7.01
C SER A 216 -1.06 12.50 -8.35
N GLY A 217 0.14 11.91 -8.34
CA GLY A 217 0.97 11.67 -9.52
C GLY A 217 1.03 10.22 -9.96
#